data_AF-A0A0C2CPK9-F1
#
_entry.id   AF-A0A0C2CPK9-F1
#
_cell.length_a   1.000
_cell.length_b   1.000
_cell.length_c   1.000
_cell.angle_alpha   90.00
_cell.angle_beta   90.00
_cell.angle_gamma   90.00
#
_symmetry.space_group_name_H-M   'P 1'
#
loop_
_entity.id
_entity.type
_entity.pdbx_description
1 polymer ?
#
loop_
_entity_poly.entity_id
_entity_poly.type
_entity_poly.pdbx_seq_one_letter_code
_entity_poly.pdbx_strand_id
1 'polypeptide(L)'
;MNNYFSIGADAHVALQFHHSRSANPQMLNSRLKNRIAYGGLGTIDLFKRSWKDLSEYIYLECDGVDLTPRVKELKLHCILFHNITYYAGGTVPWGSESGDGVKPSSCDGKVEVLGFTTATLVGRSFTFW
;
A
#
# COMPACT_ATOMS: atom_id res chain seq x y z
N MET A 1 -11.55 10.18 -10.12
CA MET A 1 -10.47 9.30 -10.63
C MET A 1 -10.38 8.13 -9.67
N ASN A 2 -10.88 6.94 -10.01
CA ASN A 2 -11.03 5.84 -9.04
C ASN A 2 -9.89 4.84 -9.18
N ASN A 3 -8.76 5.11 -8.53
CA ASN A 3 -7.65 4.18 -8.51
C ASN A 3 -6.78 4.40 -7.26
N TYR A 4 -5.73 3.59 -7.13
CA TYR A 4 -4.65 3.82 -6.19
C TYR A 4 -3.31 3.77 -6.91
N PHE A 5 -2.30 4.35 -6.27
CA PHE A 5 -0.91 4.30 -6.69
C PHE A 5 -0.03 4.09 -5.46
N SER A 6 0.98 3.24 -5.57
CA SER A 6 1.87 2.91 -4.44
C SER A 6 3.34 3.00 -4.82
N ILE A 7 4.17 3.28 -3.83
CA ILE A 7 5.64 3.29 -3.91
C ILE A 7 6.16 2.40 -2.79
N GLY A 8 7.13 1.54 -3.10
CA GLY A 8 7.78 0.66 -2.12
C GLY A 8 7.31 -0.79 -2.21
N ALA A 9 7.13 -1.43 -1.05
CA ALA A 9 6.82 -2.85 -0.94
C ALA A 9 5.65 -3.30 -1.81
N ASP A 10 4.52 -2.57 -1.79
CA ASP A 10 3.35 -2.96 -2.59
C ASP A 10 3.63 -2.93 -4.10
N ALA A 11 4.27 -1.86 -4.59
CA ALA A 11 4.63 -1.73 -5.99
C ALA A 11 5.58 -2.86 -6.43
N HIS A 12 6.50 -3.28 -5.56
CA HIS A 12 7.41 -4.38 -5.83
C HIS A 12 6.68 -5.73 -5.92
N VAL A 13 5.79 -6.04 -4.97
CA VAL A 13 4.93 -7.23 -5.03
C VAL A 13 4.04 -7.21 -6.28
N ALA A 14 3.45 -6.07 -6.62
CA ALA A 14 2.62 -5.91 -7.81
C ALA A 14 3.41 -6.17 -9.10
N LEU A 15 4.66 -5.70 -9.18
CA LEU A 15 5.55 -5.97 -10.30
C LEU A 15 5.90 -7.46 -10.40
N GLN A 16 6.27 -8.11 -9.29
CA GLN A 16 6.54 -9.55 -9.28
C GLN A 16 5.32 -10.37 -9.68
N PHE A 17 4.13 -9.96 -9.26
CA PHE A 17 2.89 -10.61 -9.66
C PHE A 17 2.62 -10.43 -11.16
N HIS A 18 2.83 -9.22 -11.68
CA HIS A 18 2.70 -8.95 -13.11
C HIS A 18 3.63 -9.83 -13.96
N HIS A 19 4.91 -9.94 -13.58
CA HIS A 19 5.85 -10.83 -14.25
C HIS A 19 5.44 -12.30 -14.14
N SER A 20 5.04 -12.75 -12.95
CA SER A 20 4.56 -14.13 -12.71
C SER A 20 3.34 -14.46 -13.58
N ARG A 21 2.42 -13.51 -13.75
CA ARG A 21 1.24 -13.65 -14.61
C ARG A 21 1.58 -13.68 -16.08
N SER A 22 2.53 -12.86 -16.51
CA SER A 22 3.01 -12.85 -17.89
C SER A 22 3.73 -14.15 -18.25
N ALA A 23 4.44 -14.76 -17.29
CA ALA A 23 5.11 -16.04 -17.46
C ALA A 23 4.15 -17.25 -17.46
N ASN A 24 3.06 -17.22 -16.66
CA ASN A 24 2.13 -18.34 -16.52
C ASN A 24 0.66 -17.91 -16.57
N PRO A 25 0.14 -17.46 -17.74
CA PRO A 25 -1.21 -16.91 -17.86
C PRO A 25 -2.32 -17.93 -17.54
N GLN A 26 -2.09 -19.23 -17.76
CA GLN A 26 -3.09 -20.28 -17.48
C GLN A 26 -3.26 -20.57 -15.98
N MET A 27 -2.22 -20.33 -15.16
CA MET A 27 -2.27 -20.58 -13.72
C MET A 27 -2.99 -19.48 -12.93
N LEU A 28 -3.09 -18.28 -13.50
CA LEU A 28 -3.66 -17.08 -12.84
C LEU A 28 -5.02 -16.65 -13.42
N ASN A 29 -5.78 -17.60 -13.97
CA ASN A 29 -7.12 -17.36 -14.53
C ASN A 29 -8.24 -17.38 -13.46
N SER A 30 -7.92 -17.66 -12.19
CA SER A 30 -8.91 -17.73 -11.10
C SER A 30 -8.60 -16.73 -9.98
N ARG A 31 -9.64 -16.09 -9.44
CA ARG A 31 -9.56 -15.10 -8.34
C ARG A 31 -8.86 -15.66 -7.10
N LEU A 32 -9.13 -16.93 -6.75
CA LEU A 32 -8.52 -17.58 -5.59
C LEU A 32 -7.03 -17.84 -5.81
N LYS A 33 -6.65 -18.32 -7.01
CA LYS A 33 -5.25 -18.53 -7.38
C LYS A 33 -4.47 -17.23 -7.39
N ASN A 34 -5.07 -16.15 -7.88
CA ASN A 34 -4.48 -14.81 -7.88
C ASN A 34 -4.23 -14.32 -6.45
N ARG A 35 -5.19 -14.55 -5.54
CA ARG A 35 -5.04 -14.18 -4.12
C ARG A 35 -3.91 -14.95 -3.44
N ILE A 36 -3.81 -16.26 -3.67
CA ILE A 36 -2.73 -17.10 -3.10
C ILE A 36 -1.37 -16.69 -3.67
N ALA A 37 -1.27 -16.47 -4.98
CA ALA A 37 -0.04 -16.03 -5.62
C ALA A 37 0.43 -14.66 -5.11
N TYR A 38 -0.47 -13.69 -4.96
CA TYR A 38 -0.15 -12.40 -4.34
C TYR A 38 0.33 -12.56 -2.89
N GLY A 39 -0.35 -13.41 -2.10
CA GLY A 39 0.05 -13.69 -0.71
C GLY A 39 1.44 -14.32 -0.62
N GLY A 40 1.74 -15.30 -1.48
CA GLY A 40 3.03 -15.97 -1.52
C GLY A 40 4.17 -15.07 -2.03
N LEU A 41 3.91 -14.21 -3.00
CA LEU A 41 4.89 -13.22 -3.44
C LEU A 41 5.14 -12.20 -2.33
N GLY A 42 4.09 -11.69 -1.69
CA GLY A 42 4.22 -10.80 -0.54
C GLY A 42 5.06 -11.39 0.59
N THR A 43 4.92 -12.67 0.91
CA THR A 43 5.76 -13.32 1.94
C THR A 43 7.22 -13.42 1.53
N ILE A 44 7.52 -13.85 0.30
CA ILE A 44 8.90 -13.89 -0.23
C ILE A 44 9.53 -12.49 -0.20
N ASP A 45 8.74 -11.48 -0.54
CA ASP A 45 9.17 -10.10 -0.56
C ASP A 45 9.56 -9.64 0.85
N LEU A 46 8.73 -9.92 1.87
CA LEU A 46 9.03 -9.58 3.26
C LEU A 46 10.41 -10.11 3.74
N PHE A 47 10.91 -11.19 3.15
CA PHE A 47 12.26 -11.70 3.39
C PHE A 47 13.35 -10.96 2.60
N LYS A 48 13.11 -10.56 1.35
CA LYS A 48 14.08 -9.85 0.50
C LYS A 48 14.31 -8.39 0.90
N ARG A 49 13.27 -7.71 1.42
CA ARG A 49 13.33 -6.35 1.97
C ARG A 49 14.02 -5.30 1.08
N SER A 50 13.83 -5.37 -0.24
CA SER A 50 14.50 -4.48 -1.20
C SER A 50 14.11 -2.99 -1.06
N TRP A 51 13.02 -2.70 -0.35
CA TRP A 51 12.49 -1.34 -0.05
C TRP A 51 12.76 -0.88 1.38
N LYS A 52 13.59 -1.59 2.16
CA LYS A 52 13.83 -1.28 3.58
C LYS A 52 14.37 0.14 3.82
N ASP A 53 15.07 0.70 2.83
CA ASP A 53 15.69 2.02 2.92
C ASP A 53 14.81 3.10 2.26
N LEU A 54 13.57 2.78 1.87
CA LEU A 54 12.67 3.69 1.15
C LEU A 54 12.52 5.03 1.89
N SER A 55 12.41 5.00 3.22
CA SER A 55 12.27 6.20 4.05
C SER A 55 13.43 7.18 3.93
N GLU A 56 14.62 6.72 3.53
CA GLU A 56 15.79 7.58 3.37
C GLU A 56 15.78 8.35 2.05
N TYR A 57 15.05 7.86 1.05
CA TYR A 57 15.01 8.43 -0.30
C TYR A 57 13.72 9.19 -0.62
N ILE A 58 12.73 9.16 0.28
CA ILE A 58 11.45 9.84 0.06
C ILE A 58 11.42 11.20 0.77
N TYR A 59 10.97 12.20 0.02
CA TYR A 59 10.41 13.44 0.53
C TYR A 59 8.89 13.40 0.29
N LEU A 60 8.10 13.66 1.33
CA LEU A 60 6.64 13.65 1.27
C LEU A 60 6.10 14.95 1.85
N GLU A 61 5.37 15.70 1.01
CA GLU A 61 4.61 16.87 1.41
C GLU A 61 3.16 16.66 1.00
N CYS A 62 2.22 16.91 1.92
CA CYS A 62 0.78 16.90 1.67
C CYS A 62 0.19 18.25 2.07
N ASP A 63 -0.51 18.93 1.17
CA ASP A 63 -1.15 20.22 1.41
C ASP A 63 -0.25 21.28 2.09
N GLY A 64 1.03 21.32 1.70
CA GLY A 64 2.04 22.23 2.25
C GLY A 64 2.62 21.81 3.62
N VAL A 65 2.27 20.61 4.11
CA VAL A 65 2.81 20.03 5.34
C VAL A 65 3.87 18.99 5.00
N ASP A 66 5.10 19.23 5.47
CA ASP A 66 6.20 18.26 5.34
C ASP A 66 6.00 17.06 6.29
N LEU A 67 5.74 15.90 5.69
CA LEU A 67 5.58 14.61 6.37
C LEU A 67 6.85 13.75 6.33
N THR A 68 7.90 14.20 5.66
CA THR A 68 9.21 13.52 5.59
C THR A 68 9.74 13.08 6.95
N PRO A 69 9.65 13.89 8.03
CA PRO A 69 10.07 13.46 9.36
C PRO A 69 9.31 12.22 9.84
N ARG A 70 8.00 12.14 9.60
CA ARG A 70 7.16 10.99 9.99
C ARG A 70 7.48 9.75 9.16
N VAL A 71 7.75 9.92 7.86
CA VAL A 71 8.18 8.83 6.97
C VAL A 71 9.46 8.17 7.49
N LYS A 72 10.43 8.99 7.91
CA LYS A 72 11.72 8.54 8.47
C LYS A 72 11.59 7.93 9.86
N GLU A 73 10.85 8.58 10.75
CA GLU A 73 10.59 8.11 12.11
C GLU A 73 9.94 6.71 12.11
N LEU A 74 8.89 6.55 11.31
CA LEU A 74 8.14 5.30 11.22
C LEU A 74 8.83 4.25 10.33
N LYS A 75 9.93 4.62 9.65
CA LYS A 75 10.66 3.77 8.69
C LYS A 75 9.69 3.14 7.69
N LEU A 76 8.91 3.99 7.02
CA LEU A 76 7.91 3.50 6.09
C LEU A 76 8.56 2.76 4.93
N HIS A 77 7.97 1.62 4.62
CA HIS A 77 8.38 0.68 3.57
C HIS A 77 7.46 0.74 2.35
N CYS A 78 6.31 1.37 2.50
CA CYS A 78 5.38 1.62 1.42
C CYS A 78 4.59 2.90 1.68
N ILE A 79 4.35 3.67 0.63
CA ILE A 79 3.43 4.80 0.61
C ILE A 79 2.36 4.52 -0.43
N LEU A 80 1.10 4.74 -0.09
CA LEU A 80 -0.06 4.45 -0.92
C LEU A 80 -0.94 5.69 -1.02
N PHE A 81 -1.15 6.15 -2.24
CA PHE A 81 -2.11 7.19 -2.60
C PHE A 81 -3.39 6.48 -3.04
N HIS A 82 -4.50 6.75 -2.34
CA HIS A 82 -5.70 5.94 -2.44
C HIS A 82 -6.94 6.80 -2.72
N ASN A 83 -7.67 6.46 -3.78
CA ASN A 83 -8.96 7.08 -4.13
C ASN A 83 -10.03 6.03 -4.47
N ILE A 84 -10.02 4.90 -3.75
CA ILE A 84 -11.05 3.84 -3.85
C ILE A 84 -11.44 3.40 -2.44
N THR A 85 -12.50 2.60 -2.31
CA THR A 85 -12.98 2.19 -0.98
C THR A 85 -12.24 0.99 -0.40
N TYR A 86 -11.73 0.12 -1.28
CA TYR A 86 -11.17 -1.16 -0.89
C TYR A 86 -9.83 -1.38 -1.57
N TYR A 87 -8.90 -1.94 -0.80
CA TYR A 87 -7.54 -2.25 -1.19
C TYR A 87 -7.22 -3.73 -0.94
N ALA A 88 -6.12 -4.25 -1.50
CA ALA A 88 -5.56 -5.58 -1.22
C ALA A 88 -6.57 -6.74 -1.03
N GLY A 89 -7.55 -6.86 -1.94
CA GLY A 89 -8.53 -7.94 -1.90
C GLY A 89 -9.70 -7.75 -0.93
N GLY A 90 -10.06 -6.49 -0.63
CA GLY A 90 -11.24 -6.13 0.16
C GLY A 90 -10.92 -5.54 1.53
N THR A 91 -9.66 -5.24 1.82
CA THR A 91 -9.26 -4.55 3.04
C THR A 91 -9.60 -3.07 2.96
N VAL A 92 -9.94 -2.51 4.10
CA VAL A 92 -10.16 -1.08 4.26
C VAL A 92 -8.90 -0.52 4.92
N PRO A 93 -8.00 0.13 4.15
CA PRO A 93 -6.68 0.45 4.66
C PRO A 93 -6.74 1.47 5.79
N TRP A 94 -7.73 2.36 5.83
CA TRP A 94 -7.87 3.38 6.88
C TRP A 94 -8.39 2.86 8.24
N GLY A 95 -8.69 1.57 8.39
CA GLY A 95 -9.16 0.98 9.66
C GLY A 95 -10.62 1.28 10.02
N SER A 96 -11.08 0.75 11.15
CA SER A 96 -12.41 1.04 11.72
C SER A 96 -12.28 2.12 12.80
N GLU A 97 -12.93 3.26 12.56
CA GLU A 97 -13.24 4.34 13.52
C GLU A 97 -12.09 4.74 14.45
N SER A 98 -11.23 5.64 13.98
CA SER A 98 -10.19 6.26 14.82
C SER A 98 -10.44 7.77 14.90
N GLY A 99 -11.35 8.16 15.80
CA GLY A 99 -11.53 9.53 16.30
C GLY A 99 -12.30 10.48 15.39
N ASP A 100 -13.13 11.32 16.02
CA ASP A 100 -13.89 12.55 15.66
C ASP A 100 -13.67 13.31 14.31
N GLY A 101 -13.17 12.66 13.27
CA GLY A 101 -12.86 13.22 11.97
C GLY A 101 -13.75 12.69 10.85
N VAL A 102 -13.75 13.41 9.72
CA VAL A 102 -14.47 13.05 8.51
C VAL A 102 -14.02 11.67 8.02
N LYS A 103 -14.98 10.79 7.73
CA LYS A 103 -14.72 9.45 7.20
C LYS A 103 -14.08 9.57 5.81
N PRO A 104 -12.95 8.88 5.54
CA PRO A 104 -12.34 8.85 4.21
C PRO A 104 -13.35 8.46 3.14
N SER A 105 -13.36 9.19 2.03
CA SER A 105 -14.34 9.02 0.96
C SER A 105 -13.69 9.22 -0.39
N SER A 106 -13.94 8.31 -1.34
CA SER A 106 -13.46 8.50 -2.72
C SER A 106 -14.22 9.61 -3.49
N CYS A 107 -15.21 10.23 -2.86
CA CYS A 107 -16.12 11.20 -3.48
C CYS A 107 -16.07 12.60 -2.83
N ASP A 108 -15.10 12.88 -1.97
CA ASP A 108 -14.97 14.18 -1.27
C ASP A 108 -13.99 15.16 -1.96
N GLY A 109 -13.39 14.74 -3.08
CA GLY A 109 -12.41 15.53 -3.83
C GLY A 109 -10.99 15.47 -3.27
N LYS A 110 -10.72 14.60 -2.30
CA LYS A 110 -9.40 14.39 -1.69
C LYS A 110 -8.75 13.08 -2.16
N VAL A 111 -7.48 12.89 -1.79
CA VAL A 111 -6.71 11.67 -2.05
C VAL A 111 -6.00 11.29 -0.76
N GLU A 112 -6.19 10.04 -0.35
CA GLU A 112 -5.72 9.64 0.96
C GLU A 112 -4.30 9.10 0.85
N VAL A 113 -3.41 9.56 1.71
CA VAL A 113 -2.02 9.12 1.73
C VAL A 113 -1.80 8.19 2.92
N LEU A 114 -1.47 6.93 2.65
CA LEU A 114 -1.30 5.88 3.65
C LEU A 114 0.15 5.41 3.69
N GLY A 115 0.67 5.23 4.90
CA GLY A 115 2.00 4.69 5.16
C GLY A 115 1.95 3.28 5.73
N PHE A 116 2.78 2.37 5.19
CA PHE A 116 2.95 1.02 5.72
C PHE A 116 4.40 0.71 6.09
N THR A 117 4.56 -0.05 7.17
CA THR A 117 5.77 -0.75 7.58
C THR A 117 5.56 -2.25 7.37
N THR A 118 6.62 -3.04 7.55
CA THR A 118 6.54 -4.51 7.45
C THR A 118 5.48 -5.10 8.38
N ALA A 119 5.29 -4.53 9.57
CA ALA A 119 4.30 -4.99 10.55
C ALA A 119 2.87 -4.62 10.14
N THR A 120 2.68 -3.52 9.43
CA THR A 120 1.35 -3.00 9.11
C THR A 120 0.81 -3.44 7.76
N LEU A 121 1.67 -3.90 6.85
CA LEU A 121 1.29 -4.74 5.71
C LEU A 121 0.52 -6.00 6.15
N VAL A 122 0.63 -6.38 7.43
CA VAL A 122 -0.04 -7.54 8.04
C VAL A 122 -1.22 -7.11 8.95
N GLY A 123 -1.48 -5.82 9.22
CA GLY A 123 -2.67 -5.47 10.00
C GLY A 123 -2.89 -4.07 10.61
N ARG A 124 -2.27 -2.95 10.18
CA ARG A 124 -2.66 -1.60 10.69
C ARG A 124 -2.07 -0.41 9.94
N SER A 125 -2.76 0.18 8.97
CA SER A 125 -2.20 1.32 8.20
C SER A 125 -2.16 2.63 9.00
N PHE A 126 -1.23 3.52 8.65
CA PHE A 126 -1.21 4.91 9.12
C PHE A 126 -1.80 5.81 8.04
N THR A 127 -2.74 6.68 8.40
CA THR A 127 -3.36 7.65 7.49
C THR A 127 -2.74 9.03 7.70
N PHE A 128 -2.36 9.67 6.61
CA PHE A 128 -2.03 11.09 6.54
C PHE A 128 -3.19 11.77 5.83
N TRP A 129 -3.75 12.81 6.46
CA TRP A 129 -4.94 13.53 6.03
C TRP A 129 -4.77 14.23 4.69
#